data_AF-A0A2E6PTN2-F1
#
_entry.id   AF-A0A2E6PTN2-F1
#
_cell.length_a   1.000
_cell.length_b   1.000
_cell.length_c   1.000
_cell.angle_alpha   90.00
_cell.angle_beta   90.00
_cell.angle_gamma   90.00
#
_symmetry.space_group_name_H-M   'P 1'
#
loop_
_entity.id
_entity.type
_entity.pdbx_description
1 polymer ?
#
loop_
_entity_poly.entity_id
_entity_poly.type
_entity_poly.pdbx_seq_one_letter_code
_entity_poly.pdbx_strand_id
1 'polypeptide(L)'
;MSILSELGKFLGEKFKIINNQLQEDKVKISTLEKEILLLKSEIENLQNQKTSNRHTTDIDILNPNKGIILRDEQFYRYRIRINSENKLIVDKIDTNEKYYAEIQLSLSGSELNE
;
A
#
# COMPACT_ATOMS: atom_id res chain seq x y z
N MET A 1 18.52 -56.33 39.99
CA MET A 1 17.36 -55.53 39.51
C MET A 1 16.59 -56.38 38.50
N SER A 2 15.28 -56.18 38.39
CA SER A 2 14.44 -56.91 37.43
C SER A 2 14.40 -56.17 36.09
N ILE A 3 14.50 -56.90 34.98
CA ILE A 3 14.35 -56.39 33.60
C ILE A 3 13.04 -55.61 33.45
N LEU A 4 11.97 -56.06 34.12
CA LEU A 4 10.67 -55.38 34.12
C LEU A 4 10.76 -53.98 34.76
N SER A 5 11.57 -53.82 35.80
CA SER A 5 11.76 -52.53 36.49
C SER A 5 12.57 -51.53 35.65
N GLU A 6 13.55 -52.01 34.89
CA GLU A 6 14.34 -51.19 33.97
C GLU A 6 13.50 -50.77 32.77
N LEU A 7 12.68 -51.67 32.23
CA LEU A 7 11.75 -51.35 31.15
C LEU A 7 10.71 -50.31 31.60
N GLY A 8 10.16 -50.44 32.81
CA GLY A 8 9.23 -49.46 33.37
C GLY A 8 9.85 -48.06 33.53
N LYS A 9 11.10 -47.98 34.01
CA LYS A 9 11.85 -46.72 34.11
C LYS A 9 12.10 -46.11 32.73
N PHE A 10 12.58 -46.92 31.78
CA PHE A 10 12.82 -46.47 30.40
C PHE A 10 11.56 -45.91 29.75
N LEU A 11 10.43 -46.62 29.85
CA LEU A 11 9.15 -46.16 29.31
C LEU A 11 8.67 -44.87 29.99
N GLY A 12 8.81 -44.76 31.32
CA GLY A 12 8.47 -43.55 32.06
C GLY A 12 9.30 -42.33 31.65
N GLU A 13 10.60 -42.50 31.43
CA GLU A 13 11.48 -41.44 30.92
C GLU A 13 11.12 -41.02 29.50
N LYS A 14 10.86 -41.98 28.60
CA LYS A 14 10.43 -41.68 27.23
C LYS A 14 9.09 -40.94 27.21
N PHE A 15 8.13 -41.37 28.02
CA PHE A 15 6.84 -40.69 28.13
C PHE A 15 6.99 -39.25 28.65
N LYS A 16 7.85 -39.04 29.66
CA LYS A 16 8.13 -37.71 30.19
C LYS A 16 8.74 -36.78 29.14
N ILE A 17 9.70 -37.27 28.35
CA ILE A 17 10.32 -36.49 27.27
C ILE A 17 9.29 -36.10 26.21
N ILE A 18 8.48 -37.06 25.75
CA ILE A 18 7.44 -36.82 24.73
C ILE A 18 6.41 -35.81 25.25
N ASN A 19 5.97 -35.96 26.51
CA ASN A 19 4.99 -35.05 27.08
C ASN A 19 5.54 -33.63 27.24
N ASN A 20 6.80 -33.48 27.67
CA ASN A 20 7.45 -32.18 27.75
C ASN A 20 7.55 -31.51 26.38
N GLN A 21 7.99 -32.25 25.35
CA GLN A 21 8.07 -31.74 23.98
C GLN A 21 6.69 -31.29 23.47
N LEU A 22 5.64 -32.08 23.74
CA LEU A 22 4.28 -31.75 23.37
C LEU A 22 3.80 -30.44 24.03
N GLN A 23 4.17 -30.20 25.30
CA GLN A 23 3.81 -28.96 25.99
C GLN A 23 4.58 -27.77 25.41
N GLU A 24 5.87 -27.92 25.12
CA GLU A 24 6.68 -26.88 24.47
C GLU A 24 6.12 -26.51 23.09
N ASP A 25 5.75 -27.51 22.29
CA ASP A 25 5.21 -27.29 20.95
C ASP A 25 3.84 -26.61 21.01
N LYS A 26 2.99 -26.94 22.00
CA LYS A 26 1.73 -26.23 22.24
C LYS A 26 1.95 -24.75 22.56
N VAL A 27 2.96 -24.42 23.36
CA VAL A 27 3.30 -23.02 23.68
C VAL A 27 3.81 -22.29 22.44
N LYS A 28 4.65 -22.93 21.63
CA LYS A 28 5.14 -22.35 20.37
C LYS A 28 3.99 -22.09 19.39
N ILE A 29 3.08 -23.06 19.22
CA ILE A 29 1.89 -22.90 18.37
C ILE A 29 1.05 -21.71 18.84
N SER A 30 0.76 -21.59 20.14
CA SER A 30 -0.02 -20.47 20.67
C SER A 30 0.66 -19.12 20.45
N THR A 31 2.00 -19.08 20.48
CA THR A 31 2.76 -17.86 20.21
C THR A 31 2.65 -17.47 18.73
N LEU A 32 2.84 -18.43 17.83
CA LEU A 32 2.68 -18.23 16.38
C LEU A 32 1.26 -17.78 16.01
N GLU A 33 0.23 -18.33 16.64
CA GLU A 33 -1.16 -17.91 16.43
C GLU A 33 -1.37 -16.43 16.76
N LYS A 34 -0.76 -15.94 17.85
CA LYS A 34 -0.82 -14.52 18.23
C LYS A 34 -0.07 -13.63 17.24
N GLU A 35 1.11 -14.04 16.79
CA GLU A 35 1.89 -13.31 15.79
C GLU A 35 1.14 -13.21 14.45
N ILE A 36 0.53 -14.31 13.99
CA ILE A 36 -0.30 -14.32 12.78
C ILE A 36 -1.48 -13.36 12.90
N LEU A 37 -2.13 -13.30 14.07
CA LEU A 37 -3.25 -12.38 14.31
C LEU A 37 -2.79 -10.91 14.22
N LEU A 38 -1.64 -10.59 14.82
CA LEU A 38 -1.04 -9.25 14.75
C LEU A 38 -0.69 -8.87 13.30
N LEU A 39 -0.03 -9.75 12.56
CA LEU A 39 0.33 -9.52 11.15
C LEU A 39 -0.91 -9.33 10.27
N LYS A 40 -2.00 -10.07 10.50
CA LYS A 40 -3.27 -9.86 9.78
C LYS A 40 -3.83 -8.46 10.02
N SER A 41 -3.81 -7.99 11.27
CA SER A 41 -4.27 -6.64 11.61
C SER A 41 -3.38 -5.56 10.97
N GLU A 42 -2.06 -5.75 10.95
CA GLU A 42 -1.14 -4.82 10.30
C GLU A 42 -1.35 -4.76 8.78
N ILE A 43 -1.56 -5.91 8.12
CA ILE A 43 -1.89 -5.97 6.70
C ILE A 43 -3.22 -5.25 6.42
N GLU A 44 -4.25 -5.47 7.24
CA GLU A 44 -5.54 -4.80 7.09
C GLU A 44 -5.39 -3.28 7.25
N ASN A 45 -4.62 -2.83 8.23
CA ASN A 45 -4.31 -1.41 8.43
C ASN A 45 -3.55 -0.82 7.22
N LEU A 46 -2.56 -1.52 6.68
CA LEU A 46 -1.82 -1.10 5.48
C LEU A 46 -2.71 -1.07 4.23
N GLN A 47 -3.64 -2.01 4.09
CA GLN A 47 -4.63 -2.00 3.01
C GLN A 47 -5.57 -0.81 3.13
N ASN A 48 -6.05 -0.50 4.33
CA ASN A 48 -6.89 0.67 4.61
C ASN A 48 -6.14 1.99 4.40
N GLN A 49 -4.84 2.04 4.72
CA GLN A 49 -4.00 3.19 4.40
C GLN A 49 -3.77 3.31 2.89
N LYS A 50 -3.58 2.21 2.18
CA LYS A 50 -3.41 2.22 0.71
C LYS A 50 -4.67 2.69 -0.01
N THR A 51 -5.86 2.38 0.48
CA THR A 51 -7.12 2.91 -0.06
C THR A 51 -7.32 4.38 0.31
N SER A 52 -6.88 4.81 1.50
CA SER A 52 -6.93 6.21 1.93
C SER A 52 -5.89 7.11 1.25
N ASN A 53 -4.73 6.56 0.86
CA ASN A 53 -3.61 7.30 0.24
C ASN A 53 -3.56 7.15 -1.29
N ARG A 54 -4.54 6.48 -1.90
CA ARG A 54 -4.68 6.45 -3.36
C ARG A 54 -5.28 7.77 -3.83
N HIS A 55 -4.47 8.83 -3.84
CA HIS A 55 -4.73 10.04 -4.62
C HIS A 55 -4.49 9.79 -6.11
N THR A 56 -4.96 8.65 -6.65
CA THR A 56 -5.19 8.56 -8.09
C THR A 56 -6.66 8.90 -8.28
N THR A 57 -6.95 10.20 -8.23
CA THR A 57 -8.04 10.69 -9.05
C THR A 57 -7.65 10.33 -10.48
N ASP A 58 -8.28 9.31 -11.06
CA ASP A 58 -8.46 9.29 -12.50
C ASP A 58 -9.29 10.55 -12.79
N ILE A 59 -8.61 11.63 -13.17
CA ILE A 59 -9.27 12.91 -13.38
C ILE A 59 -9.87 12.85 -14.77
N ASP A 60 -11.14 12.43 -14.82
CA ASP A 60 -11.95 12.61 -16.01
C ASP A 60 -12.06 14.12 -16.28
N ILE A 61 -11.31 14.59 -17.28
CA ILE A 61 -11.38 15.96 -17.76
C ILE A 61 -12.68 16.11 -18.56
N LEU A 62 -13.79 16.29 -17.85
CA LEU A 62 -15.12 16.54 -18.44
C LEU A 62 -15.18 17.83 -19.27
N ASN A 63 -14.15 18.69 -19.22
CA ASN A 63 -14.03 19.87 -20.08
C ASN A 63 -12.57 20.38 -20.16
N PRO A 64 -11.83 20.15 -21.27
CA PRO A 64 -10.40 20.49 -21.38
C PRO A 64 -10.12 21.99 -21.21
N ASN A 65 -11.08 22.84 -21.56
CA ASN A 65 -10.98 24.29 -21.40
C ASN A 65 -11.10 24.76 -19.93
N LYS A 66 -11.70 23.96 -19.05
CA LYS A 66 -11.85 24.29 -17.62
C LYS A 66 -10.66 23.81 -16.78
N GLY A 67 -9.94 22.79 -17.26
CA GLY A 67 -8.77 22.24 -16.59
C GLY A 67 -9.08 21.54 -15.26
N ILE A 68 -8.02 21.13 -14.59
CA ILE A 68 -8.00 20.42 -13.31
C ILE A 68 -7.53 21.39 -12.24
N ILE A 69 -8.24 21.47 -11.11
CA ILE A 69 -7.78 22.26 -9.96
C ILE A 69 -7.07 21.33 -8.98
N LEU A 70 -5.78 21.59 -8.75
CA LEU A 70 -4.95 20.92 -7.75
C LEU A 70 -4.64 21.87 -6.60
N ARG A 71 -4.32 21.32 -5.42
CA ARG A 71 -3.83 22.09 -4.27
C ARG A 71 -2.46 21.58 -3.85
N ASP A 72 -1.55 22.47 -3.50
CA ASP A 72 -0.28 22.10 -2.85
C ASP A 72 -0.44 21.92 -1.34
N GLU A 73 0.64 21.53 -0.66
CA GLU A 73 0.69 21.31 0.80
C GLU A 73 0.42 22.61 1.60
N GLN A 74 0.57 23.77 0.96
CA GLN A 74 0.30 25.09 1.54
C GLN A 74 -1.11 25.59 1.20
N PHE A 75 -1.96 24.72 0.64
CA PHE A 75 -3.34 24.98 0.20
C PHE A 75 -3.49 25.96 -0.97
N TYR A 76 -2.41 26.30 -1.68
CA TYR A 76 -2.52 27.10 -2.90
C TYR A 76 -3.15 26.29 -4.03
N ARG A 77 -4.07 26.89 -4.75
CA ARG A 77 -4.80 26.30 -5.87
C ARG A 77 -4.11 26.60 -7.19
N TYR A 78 -3.90 25.55 -7.97
CA TYR A 78 -3.38 25.62 -9.33
C TYR A 78 -4.40 25.03 -10.30
N ARG A 79 -4.54 25.61 -11.49
CA ARG A 79 -5.33 25.04 -12.59
C ARG A 79 -4.38 24.52 -13.65
N ILE A 80 -4.49 23.24 -14.00
CA ILE A 80 -3.78 22.63 -15.12
C ILE A 80 -4.76 22.46 -16.27
N ARG A 81 -4.49 23.02 -17.45
CA ARG A 81 -5.36 22.90 -18.62
C ARG A 81 -4.56 22.77 -19.91
N ILE A 82 -5.18 22.18 -20.92
CA ILE A 82 -4.67 22.21 -22.30
C ILE A 82 -5.57 23.16 -23.07
N ASN A 83 -4.98 24.16 -23.73
CA ASN A 83 -5.74 25.10 -24.56
C ASN A 83 -5.91 24.57 -26.01
N SER A 84 -6.65 25.32 -26.83
CA SER A 84 -6.84 25.01 -28.26
C SER A 84 -5.57 25.08 -29.11
N GLU A 85 -4.46 25.59 -28.57
CA GLU A 85 -3.14 25.67 -29.23
C GLU A 85 -2.22 24.51 -28.81
N ASN A 86 -2.77 23.47 -28.17
CA ASN A 86 -2.01 22.35 -27.61
C ASN A 86 -0.91 22.80 -26.64
N LYS A 87 -1.18 23.82 -25.82
CA LYS A 87 -0.29 24.24 -24.75
C LYS A 87 -0.80 23.73 -23.43
N LEU A 88 0.08 23.09 -22.67
CA LEU A 88 -0.15 22.80 -21.26
C LEU A 88 0.09 24.08 -20.47
N ILE A 89 -0.95 24.51 -19.77
CA ILE A 89 -0.97 25.75 -19.00
C ILE A 89 -1.17 25.40 -17.53
N VAL A 90 -0.34 25.98 -16.67
CA VAL A 90 -0.51 25.97 -15.21
C VAL A 90 -0.82 27.38 -14.74
N ASP A 91 -2.05 27.63 -14.30
CA ASP A 91 -2.47 28.90 -13.66
C ASP A 91 -2.36 28.76 -12.14
N LYS A 92 -1.92 29.81 -11.42
CA LYS A 92 -2.13 29.89 -9.97
C LYS A 92 -3.41 30.67 -9.71
N ILE A 93 -4.43 30.02 -9.14
CA ILE A 93 -5.80 30.57 -9.03
C ILE A 93 -5.88 31.65 -7.94
N ASP A 94 -5.08 31.53 -6.89
CA ASP A 94 -5.14 32.44 -5.74
C ASP A 94 -4.44 33.78 -5.97
N THR A 95 -3.75 33.91 -7.09
CA THR A 95 -3.07 35.13 -7.53
C THR A 95 -3.73 35.62 -8.82
N ASN A 96 -3.89 36.94 -8.98
CA ASN A 96 -4.36 37.53 -10.26
C ASN A 96 -3.31 37.40 -11.40
N GLU A 97 -2.26 36.62 -11.19
CA GLU A 97 -1.24 36.34 -12.19
C GLU A 97 -1.80 35.43 -13.28
N LYS A 98 -1.57 35.81 -14.53
CA LYS A 98 -1.88 34.97 -15.68
C LYS A 98 -0.68 34.07 -15.94
N TYR A 99 -0.88 32.76 -15.79
CA TYR A 99 0.07 31.70 -16.14
C TYR A 99 1.33 31.65 -15.27
N TYR A 100 1.43 30.61 -14.44
CA TYR A 100 2.65 30.27 -13.72
C TYR A 100 3.65 29.51 -14.61
N ALA A 101 3.15 28.69 -15.54
CA ALA A 101 3.97 28.00 -16.54
C ALA A 101 3.16 27.66 -17.81
N GLU A 102 3.80 27.76 -18.97
CA GLU A 102 3.27 27.35 -20.29
C GLU A 102 4.28 26.42 -20.96
N ILE A 103 3.82 25.26 -21.43
CA ILE A 103 4.63 24.29 -22.17
C ILE A 103 3.92 23.99 -23.49
N GLN A 104 4.60 24.22 -24.61
CA GLN A 104 4.11 23.79 -25.93
C GLN A 104 4.18 22.26 -26.01
N LEU A 105 3.03 21.62 -26.24
CA LEU A 105 3.02 20.18 -26.50
C LEU A 105 3.31 19.95 -27.98
N SER A 106 4.37 19.19 -28.25
CA SER A 106 4.63 18.63 -29.58
C SER A 106 4.02 17.23 -29.64
N LEU A 107 3.26 16.95 -30.69
CA LEU A 107 2.83 15.59 -30.99
C LEU A 107 4.08 14.75 -31.28
N SER A 108 4.45 13.86 -30.36
CA SER A 108 5.50 12.86 -30.59
C SER A 108 4.85 11.56 -31.03
N GLY A 109 4.63 11.41 -32.33
CA GLY A 109 4.06 10.19 -32.90
C GLY A 109 3.57 10.40 -34.32
N SER A 110 4.12 9.62 -35.24
CA SER A 110 3.84 9.56 -36.67
C SER A 110 2.36 9.34 -37.00
N GLU A 111 1.69 10.38 -37.50
CA GLU A 111 0.61 10.26 -38.48
C GLU A 111 1.13 10.86 -39.80
N LEU A 112 2.11 10.17 -40.38
CA LEU A 112 2.30 10.13 -41.81
C LEU A 112 1.66 8.81 -42.25
N ASN A 113 0.68 8.90 -43.14
CA ASN A 113 -0.20 7.85 -43.69
C ASN A 113 -1.48 7.68 -42.84
N GLU A 114 -2.70 7.96 -43.31
CA GLU A 114 -3.28 8.14 -44.66
C GLU A 114 -4.35 9.24 -44.66
#